data_AF-M2BTQ7-F1
#
_entry.id   AF-M2BTQ7-F1
#
_cell.length_a   1.000
_cell.length_b   1.000
_cell.length_c   1.000
_cell.angle_alpha   90.00
_cell.angle_beta   90.00
_cell.angle_gamma   90.00
#
_symmetry.space_group_name_H-M   'P 1'
#
loop_
_entity.id
_entity.type
_entity.pdbx_description
1 polymer ?
#
loop_
_entity_poly.entity_id
_entity_poly.type
_entity_poly.pdbx_seq_one_letter_code
_entity_poly.pdbx_strand_id
1 'polypeptide(L)'
;MKKRFFLSVLLVLSLCASCSGMIEQPGFVSIFLGDDERIILKEFEQSPNNEITLIFEGRVTGLQAYALKGNLPEEILCTVEEIEAADFSQDKAYKPKNGDLSVFKIKPSASFEIGEDFKICGKVEAQNQFLDFELPFKGANTRPAKLSFSSLKLGSASKEGFIRFSVKKSGNLFGVSLVNAGSSKEPDYVFPAFEVEAGNIIVFYWYLPLDGSMPEDGILVSADACNALEPGEKAFCFWAKLQKFQPKRTNAVLIRTSQNEGLQDAVLFRNPKDEEWGRPEIERAAVEAAEAGLWQPDGDILNAVQANITPTKMIKRISQVTINHNAADWVLTK
;
A
#
# COMPACT_ATOMS: atom_id res chain seq x y z
N MET A 1 -31.74 -37.86 53.82
CA MET A 1 -31.31 -36.49 54.20
C MET A 1 -30.26 -36.00 53.22
N LYS A 2 -30.53 -34.84 52.61
CA LYS A 2 -29.64 -33.82 51.98
C LYS A 2 -28.49 -34.32 51.07
N LYS A 3 -28.66 -34.19 49.75
CA LYS A 3 -28.21 -33.04 48.90
C LYS A 3 -26.70 -32.82 49.00
N ARG A 4 -25.96 -32.96 47.90
CA ARG A 4 -25.48 -31.87 47.02
C ARG A 4 -24.57 -32.53 45.97
N PHE A 5 -24.31 -32.04 44.76
CA PHE A 5 -24.91 -31.03 43.87
C PHE A 5 -24.19 -31.30 42.53
N PHE A 6 -24.92 -31.27 41.40
CA PHE A 6 -24.32 -31.22 40.06
C PHE A 6 -23.43 -29.98 39.93
N LEU A 7 -22.24 -30.12 39.33
CA LEU A 7 -21.61 -29.03 38.61
C LEU A 7 -20.84 -29.59 37.41
N SER A 8 -21.50 -29.50 36.27
CA SER A 8 -20.93 -29.65 34.93
C SER A 8 -20.00 -28.46 34.69
N VAL A 9 -18.69 -28.66 34.69
CA VAL A 9 -17.73 -27.61 34.30
C VAL A 9 -17.34 -27.85 32.85
N LEU A 10 -17.77 -26.90 32.02
CA LEU A 10 -17.45 -26.76 30.61
C LEU A 10 -15.94 -26.91 30.34
N LEU A 11 -15.61 -27.72 29.34
CA LEU A 11 -14.38 -27.62 28.57
C LEU A 11 -14.24 -26.18 28.02
N VAL A 12 -13.25 -25.43 28.49
CA VAL A 12 -12.75 -24.25 27.79
C VAL A 12 -11.63 -24.72 26.87
N LEU A 13 -12.01 -25.10 25.65
CA LEU A 13 -11.08 -25.23 24.52
C LEU A 13 -10.71 -23.82 24.04
N SER A 14 -9.63 -23.28 24.59
CA SER A 14 -8.97 -22.06 24.10
C SER A 14 -8.24 -22.37 22.79
N LEU A 15 -8.98 -22.38 21.68
CA LEU A 15 -8.43 -22.29 20.33
C LEU A 15 -7.97 -20.86 20.11
N CYS A 16 -6.67 -20.60 20.32
CA CYS A 16 -6.02 -19.40 19.79
C CYS A 16 -5.88 -19.56 18.28
N ALA A 17 -6.93 -19.18 17.55
CA ALA A 17 -6.89 -19.04 16.10
C ALA A 17 -6.03 -17.83 15.73
N SER A 18 -5.12 -18.09 14.79
CA SER A 18 -4.20 -17.19 14.12
C SER A 18 -4.87 -15.89 13.65
N CYS A 19 -4.41 -14.74 14.16
CA CYS A 19 -4.68 -13.44 13.55
C CYS A 19 -3.89 -13.31 12.24
N SER A 20 -4.46 -13.88 11.17
CA SER A 20 -4.02 -13.60 9.80
C SER A 20 -4.62 -12.25 9.41
N GLY A 21 -3.77 -11.36 8.88
CA GLY A 21 -4.10 -9.98 8.56
C GLY A 21 -5.40 -9.86 7.78
N MET A 22 -6.41 -9.28 8.41
CA MET A 22 -7.49 -8.65 7.68
C MET A 22 -6.90 -7.39 7.06
N ILE A 23 -6.72 -7.43 5.74
CA ILE A 23 -6.83 -6.21 4.94
C ILE A 23 -8.16 -5.60 5.37
N GLU A 24 -8.13 -4.42 5.98
CA GLU A 24 -9.34 -3.65 6.25
C GLU A 24 -10.05 -3.49 4.90
N GLN A 25 -11.11 -4.28 4.70
CA GLN A 25 -12.11 -3.95 3.70
C GLN A 25 -12.53 -2.52 4.01
N PRO A 26 -12.56 -1.60 3.03
CA PRO A 26 -13.12 -0.28 3.25
C PRO A 26 -14.50 -0.48 3.88
N GLY A 27 -14.71 0.14 5.04
CA GLY A 27 -15.90 -0.09 5.86
C GLY A 27 -17.15 0.06 5.00
N PHE A 28 -17.82 -1.07 4.76
CA PHE A 28 -19.08 -1.09 4.03
C PHE A 28 -20.11 -0.31 4.85
N VAL A 29 -20.46 0.89 4.40
CA VAL A 29 -21.73 1.51 4.76
C VAL A 29 -22.69 1.16 3.64
N SER A 30 -23.07 -0.11 3.59
CA SER A 30 -24.19 -0.55 2.77
C SER A 30 -25.47 -0.23 3.52
N ILE A 31 -25.98 0.99 3.40
CA ILE A 31 -27.34 1.30 3.86
C ILE A 31 -28.28 0.84 2.75
N PHE A 32 -28.41 -0.49 2.59
CA PHE A 32 -29.59 -1.04 1.94
C PHE A 32 -30.76 -0.80 2.90
N LEU A 33 -31.53 0.26 2.68
CA LEU A 33 -32.83 0.42 3.34
C LEU A 33 -33.83 -0.49 2.61
N GLY A 34 -33.85 -1.77 2.96
CA GLY A 34 -34.82 -2.74 2.43
C GLY A 34 -34.50 -4.19 2.80
N ASP A 35 -35.53 -4.96 3.17
CA ASP A 35 -35.49 -6.37 3.59
C ASP A 35 -35.31 -7.36 2.40
N ASP A 36 -34.47 -7.05 1.40
CA ASP A 36 -34.37 -7.91 0.21
C ASP A 36 -32.97 -8.51 -0.02
N GLU A 37 -32.86 -9.83 0.15
CA GLU A 37 -31.68 -10.65 -0.13
C GLU A 37 -31.36 -10.78 -1.64
N ARG A 38 -32.07 -10.07 -2.52
CA ARG A 38 -32.06 -10.29 -3.98
C ARG A 38 -31.04 -9.50 -4.79
N ILE A 39 -30.49 -8.39 -4.29
CA ILE A 39 -29.44 -7.63 -4.98
C ILE A 39 -28.32 -7.30 -4.01
N ILE A 40 -27.08 -7.71 -4.33
CA ILE A 40 -25.91 -7.53 -3.48
C ILE A 40 -24.78 -6.96 -4.31
N LEU A 41 -24.23 -5.80 -3.91
CA LEU A 41 -22.96 -5.32 -4.48
C LEU A 41 -21.84 -6.28 -4.06
N LYS A 42 -21.23 -6.94 -5.04
CA LYS A 42 -20.13 -7.89 -4.82
C LYS A 42 -18.78 -7.23 -4.92
N GLU A 43 -18.64 -6.30 -5.86
CA GLU A 43 -17.35 -5.75 -6.20
C GLU A 43 -17.49 -4.30 -6.64
N PHE A 44 -16.52 -3.51 -6.18
CA PHE A 44 -16.31 -2.11 -6.49
C PHE A 44 -14.85 -1.98 -6.89
N GLU A 45 -14.59 -1.66 -8.15
CA GLU A 45 -13.25 -1.48 -8.66
C GLU A 45 -13.09 -0.10 -9.29
N GLN A 46 -11.92 0.49 -9.08
CA GLN A 46 -11.54 1.73 -9.72
C GLN A 46 -10.40 1.46 -10.69
N SER A 47 -10.61 1.84 -11.94
CA SER A 47 -9.56 1.81 -12.96
C SER A 47 -8.55 2.97 -12.77
N PRO A 48 -7.35 2.90 -13.37
CA PRO A 48 -6.38 4.00 -13.35
C PRO A 48 -6.92 5.34 -13.88
N ASN A 49 -7.96 5.32 -14.71
CA ASN A 49 -8.59 6.52 -15.27
C ASN A 49 -9.77 7.03 -14.43
N ASN A 50 -9.95 6.54 -13.21
CA ASN A 50 -11.09 6.83 -12.33
C ASN A 50 -12.45 6.34 -12.83
N GLU A 51 -12.50 5.49 -13.87
CA GLU A 51 -13.73 4.78 -14.21
C GLU A 51 -13.98 3.73 -13.13
N ILE A 52 -15.22 3.64 -12.67
CA ILE A 52 -15.65 2.76 -11.59
C ILE A 52 -16.45 1.61 -12.18
N THR A 53 -16.14 0.39 -11.76
CA THR A 53 -16.93 -0.80 -12.07
C THR A 53 -17.68 -1.25 -10.83
N LEU A 54 -18.99 -1.40 -10.95
CA LEU A 54 -19.85 -2.01 -9.93
C LEU A 54 -20.37 -3.35 -10.44
N ILE A 55 -20.21 -4.41 -9.64
CA ILE A 55 -20.76 -5.73 -9.95
C ILE A 55 -21.77 -6.09 -8.88
N PHE A 56 -23.01 -6.31 -9.31
CA PHE A 56 -24.10 -6.76 -8.45
C PHE A 56 -24.44 -8.22 -8.73
N GLU A 57 -24.62 -9.01 -7.67
CA GLU A 57 -25.33 -10.28 -7.74
C GLU A 57 -26.84 -10.00 -7.67
N GLY A 58 -27.60 -10.50 -8.65
CA GLY A 58 -29.00 -10.17 -8.86
C GLY A 58 -29.21 -9.26 -10.07
N ARG A 59 -30.46 -9.16 -10.52
CA ARG A 59 -30.85 -8.37 -11.70
C ARG A 59 -31.18 -6.93 -11.30
N VAL A 60 -30.33 -6.00 -11.73
CA VAL A 60 -30.56 -4.56 -11.67
C VAL A 60 -31.24 -4.11 -12.96
N THR A 61 -32.27 -3.29 -12.87
CA THR A 61 -33.01 -2.78 -14.05
C THR A 61 -32.64 -1.35 -14.42
N GLY A 62 -31.92 -0.65 -13.55
CA GLY A 62 -31.42 0.70 -13.81
C GLY A 62 -30.42 1.14 -12.74
N LEU A 63 -29.51 2.02 -13.12
CA LEU A 63 -28.55 2.61 -12.20
C LEU A 63 -28.33 4.09 -12.56
N GLN A 64 -28.40 4.94 -11.54
CA GLN A 64 -28.03 6.35 -11.62
C GLN A 64 -26.89 6.60 -10.64
N ALA A 65 -25.89 7.38 -11.05
CA ALA A 65 -24.75 7.68 -10.21
C ALA A 65 -24.23 9.10 -10.44
N TYR A 66 -23.62 9.65 -9.41
CA TYR A 66 -22.89 10.91 -9.41
C TYR A 66 -21.74 10.82 -8.40
N ALA A 67 -20.70 11.63 -8.57
CA ALA A 67 -19.59 11.68 -7.62
C ALA A 67 -19.61 12.97 -6.79
N LEU A 68 -19.10 12.91 -5.56
CA LEU A 68 -18.95 14.05 -4.66
C LEU A 68 -17.48 14.17 -4.24
N LYS A 69 -16.96 15.39 -4.18
CA LYS A 69 -15.63 15.71 -3.63
C LYS A 69 -15.73 15.86 -2.11
N GLY A 70 -15.15 14.93 -1.36
CA GLY A 70 -15.22 14.91 0.10
C GLY A 70 -16.65 14.97 0.64
N ASN A 71 -16.94 16.03 1.42
CA ASN A 71 -18.28 16.33 1.94
C ASN A 71 -18.90 17.58 1.27
N LEU A 72 -18.37 17.98 0.11
CA LEU A 72 -18.91 19.13 -0.63
C LEU A 72 -20.20 18.72 -1.35
N PRO A 73 -21.17 19.64 -1.48
CA PRO A 73 -22.46 19.36 -2.12
C PRO A 73 -22.39 19.38 -3.65
N GLU A 74 -21.21 19.63 -4.24
CA GLU A 74 -21.07 19.75 -5.69
C GLU A 74 -21.07 18.37 -6.35
N GLU A 75 -22.11 18.09 -7.13
CA GLU A 75 -22.29 16.84 -7.86
C GLU A 75 -21.49 16.85 -9.17
N ILE A 76 -20.65 15.84 -9.31
CA ILE A 76 -19.94 15.55 -10.54
C ILE A 76 -20.76 14.53 -11.32
N LEU A 77 -21.28 14.95 -12.48
CA LEU A 77 -22.08 14.11 -13.35
C LEU A 77 -21.30 12.85 -13.76
N CYS A 78 -21.99 11.72 -13.79
CA CYS A 78 -21.43 10.46 -14.26
C CYS A 78 -22.29 9.88 -15.38
N THR A 79 -21.66 9.30 -16.39
CA THR A 79 -22.35 8.44 -17.34
C THR A 79 -22.30 7.00 -16.84
N VAL A 80 -23.42 6.30 -16.96
CA VAL A 80 -23.57 4.90 -16.54
C VAL A 80 -23.81 4.05 -17.77
N GLU A 81 -23.04 2.98 -17.91
CA GLU A 81 -23.15 2.00 -18.97
C GLU A 81 -23.29 0.61 -18.35
N GLU A 82 -24.34 -0.13 -18.73
CA GLU A 82 -24.46 -1.55 -18.39
C GLU A 82 -23.62 -2.38 -19.36
N ILE A 83 -22.82 -3.31 -18.82
CA ILE A 83 -21.93 -4.17 -19.60
C ILE A 83 -22.37 -5.62 -19.43
N GLU A 84 -22.26 -6.41 -20.51
CA GLU A 84 -22.54 -7.85 -20.45
C GLU A 84 -21.55 -8.54 -19.50
N ALA A 85 -22.09 -9.30 -18.53
CA ALA A 85 -21.28 -9.97 -17.50
C ALA A 85 -20.24 -10.97 -18.08
N ALA A 86 -20.44 -11.43 -19.32
CA ALA A 86 -19.50 -12.30 -20.03
C ALA A 86 -18.12 -11.65 -20.24
N ASP A 87 -18.09 -10.32 -20.42
CA ASP A 87 -16.86 -9.56 -20.71
C ASP A 87 -15.95 -9.39 -19.48
N PHE A 88 -16.45 -9.65 -18.27
CA PHE A 88 -15.68 -9.61 -17.01
C PHE A 88 -15.33 -11.00 -16.45
N SER A 89 -15.87 -12.07 -17.05
CA SER A 89 -15.87 -13.42 -16.47
C SER A 89 -14.59 -14.26 -16.67
N GLN A 90 -13.55 -13.74 -17.34
CA GLN A 90 -12.39 -14.57 -17.71
C GLN A 90 -11.32 -14.72 -16.62
N ASP A 91 -11.24 -13.82 -15.63
CA ASP A 91 -10.10 -13.82 -14.67
C ASP A 91 -10.48 -13.97 -13.18
N LYS A 92 -11.76 -13.97 -12.81
CA LYS A 92 -12.19 -14.16 -11.42
C LYS A 92 -13.15 -15.33 -11.31
N ALA A 93 -12.84 -16.27 -10.43
CA ALA A 93 -13.62 -17.48 -10.13
C ALA A 93 -14.95 -17.18 -9.42
N TYR A 94 -15.75 -16.26 -9.95
CA TYR A 94 -17.05 -15.90 -9.40
C TYR A 94 -18.13 -16.79 -10.00
N LYS A 95 -18.63 -17.73 -9.20
CA LYS A 95 -19.85 -18.50 -9.51
C LYS A 95 -21.04 -17.82 -8.83
N PRO A 96 -21.93 -17.13 -9.55
CA PRO A 96 -23.13 -16.55 -8.95
C PRO A 96 -23.97 -17.65 -8.30
N LYS A 97 -24.45 -17.42 -7.07
CA LYS A 97 -25.33 -18.39 -6.38
C LYS A 97 -26.73 -18.42 -7.01
N ASN A 98 -27.16 -17.28 -7.58
CA ASN A 98 -28.50 -17.09 -8.15
C ASN A 98 -28.53 -16.78 -9.67
N GLY A 99 -27.42 -17.03 -10.39
CA GLY A 99 -27.39 -17.04 -11.86
C GLY A 99 -27.26 -15.68 -12.56
N ASP A 100 -27.77 -14.58 -11.99
CA ASP A 100 -27.76 -13.27 -12.65
C ASP A 100 -26.70 -12.32 -12.04
N LEU A 101 -25.88 -11.74 -12.91
CA LEU A 101 -24.91 -10.68 -12.60
C LEU A 101 -25.28 -9.43 -13.39
N SER A 102 -25.28 -8.27 -12.73
CA SER A 102 -25.42 -6.98 -13.39
C SER A 102 -24.13 -6.19 -13.20
N VAL A 103 -23.50 -5.78 -14.30
CA VAL A 103 -22.23 -5.05 -14.30
C VAL A 103 -22.45 -3.66 -14.85
N PHE A 104 -22.03 -2.65 -14.10
CA PHE A 104 -22.13 -1.25 -14.51
C PHE A 104 -20.76 -0.60 -14.50
N LYS A 105 -20.46 0.11 -15.57
CA LYS A 105 -19.33 1.00 -15.67
C LYS A 105 -19.79 2.43 -15.53
N ILE A 106 -19.21 3.11 -14.57
CA ILE A 106 -19.50 4.50 -14.23
C ILE A 106 -18.30 5.34 -14.64
N LYS A 107 -18.55 6.34 -15.48
CA LYS A 107 -17.54 7.26 -15.96
C LYS A 107 -17.87 8.69 -15.50
N PRO A 108 -17.08 9.23 -14.57
CA PRO A 108 -17.20 10.64 -14.18
C PRO A 108 -16.93 11.57 -15.36
N SER A 109 -17.66 12.69 -15.44
CA SER A 109 -17.50 13.70 -16.48
C SER A 109 -16.33 14.67 -16.21
N ALA A 110 -15.79 14.67 -14.99
CA ALA A 110 -14.68 15.52 -14.58
C ALA A 110 -13.46 14.68 -14.17
N SER A 111 -12.28 15.28 -14.27
CA SER A 111 -11.05 14.71 -13.72
C SER A 111 -11.01 14.87 -12.20
N PHE A 112 -10.47 13.87 -11.50
CA PHE A 112 -10.24 13.93 -10.06
C PHE A 112 -8.79 14.22 -9.73
N GLU A 113 -8.56 15.04 -8.70
CA GLU A 113 -7.21 15.29 -8.19
C GLU A 113 -6.66 14.02 -7.53
N ILE A 114 -5.37 13.74 -7.76
CA ILE A 114 -4.72 12.51 -7.31
C ILE A 114 -4.73 12.43 -5.78
N GLY A 115 -5.21 11.32 -5.23
CA GLY A 115 -5.24 11.01 -3.80
C GLY A 115 -6.26 11.79 -2.96
N GLU A 116 -6.97 12.73 -3.58
CA GLU A 116 -8.08 13.44 -2.95
C GLU A 116 -9.27 12.50 -2.74
N ASP A 117 -10.02 12.73 -1.65
CA ASP A 117 -11.17 11.91 -1.25
C ASP A 117 -12.43 12.26 -2.04
N PHE A 118 -13.04 11.24 -2.63
CA PHE A 118 -14.31 11.31 -3.33
C PHE A 118 -15.24 10.21 -2.85
N LYS A 119 -16.51 10.31 -3.23
CA LYS A 119 -17.49 9.24 -3.07
C LYS A 119 -18.29 9.11 -4.34
N ILE A 120 -18.58 7.88 -4.75
CA ILE A 120 -19.58 7.62 -5.76
C ILE A 120 -20.90 7.32 -5.06
N CYS A 121 -21.90 8.12 -5.37
CA CYS A 121 -23.24 8.03 -4.82
C CYS A 121 -24.19 7.62 -5.94
N GLY A 122 -25.27 6.94 -5.60
CA GLY A 122 -26.23 6.59 -6.61
C GLY A 122 -27.43 5.82 -6.09
N LYS A 123 -28.31 5.50 -7.04
CA LYS A 123 -29.54 4.76 -6.84
C LYS A 123 -29.60 3.61 -7.82
N VAL A 124 -29.83 2.43 -7.29
CA VAL A 124 -30.02 1.17 -8.02
C VAL A 124 -31.51 0.87 -8.05
N GLU A 125 -32.05 0.63 -9.23
CA GLU A 125 -33.42 0.17 -9.44
C GLU A 125 -33.45 -1.36 -9.53
N ALA A 126 -34.25 -1.94 -8.65
CA ALA A 126 -34.65 -3.33 -8.68
C ALA A 126 -36.15 -3.39 -8.99
N GLN A 127 -36.63 -4.52 -9.50
CA GLN A 127 -38.02 -4.70 -9.99
C GLN A 127 -39.12 -3.93 -9.22
N ASN A 128 -39.07 -3.90 -7.88
CA ASN A 128 -40.06 -3.22 -7.05
C ASN A 128 -39.48 -2.26 -5.99
N GLN A 129 -38.20 -1.90 -6.06
CA GLN A 129 -37.57 -1.04 -5.04
C GLN A 129 -36.36 -0.27 -5.58
N PHE A 130 -36.01 0.80 -4.86
CA PHE A 130 -34.78 1.56 -5.08
C PHE A 130 -33.86 1.40 -3.88
N LEU A 131 -32.57 1.22 -4.15
CA LEU A 131 -31.52 1.13 -3.14
C LEU A 131 -30.51 2.24 -3.39
N ASP A 132 -30.24 3.03 -2.37
CA ASP A 132 -29.20 4.06 -2.43
C ASP A 132 -27.84 3.47 -2.02
N PHE A 133 -26.76 3.95 -2.61
CA PHE A 133 -25.41 3.58 -2.23
C PHE A 133 -24.48 4.80 -2.15
N GLU A 134 -23.45 4.68 -1.32
CA GLU A 134 -22.34 5.62 -1.20
C GLU A 134 -21.05 4.82 -1.01
N LEU A 135 -20.11 4.93 -1.95
CA LEU A 135 -18.86 4.18 -1.92
C LEU A 135 -17.68 5.16 -1.97
N PRO A 136 -16.79 5.15 -0.96
CA PRO A 136 -15.63 6.04 -0.93
C PRO A 136 -14.58 5.60 -1.94
N PHE A 137 -13.91 6.56 -2.56
CA PHE A 137 -12.73 6.31 -3.40
C PHE A 137 -11.79 7.52 -3.40
N LYS A 138 -10.58 7.35 -3.92
CA LYS A 138 -9.62 8.44 -4.05
C LYS A 138 -9.27 8.68 -5.50
N GLY A 139 -8.96 9.91 -5.90
CA GLY A 139 -8.50 10.16 -7.27
C GLY A 139 -7.28 9.32 -7.62
N ALA A 140 -7.38 8.55 -8.71
CA ALA A 140 -6.37 7.62 -9.16
C ALA A 140 -5.09 8.35 -9.61
N ASN A 141 -3.94 7.73 -9.33
CA ASN A 141 -2.66 8.25 -9.78
C ASN A 141 -2.37 7.86 -11.24
N THR A 142 -2.79 8.71 -12.17
CA THR A 142 -2.55 8.53 -13.61
C THR A 142 -1.10 8.78 -14.03
N ARG A 143 -0.26 9.31 -13.14
CA ARG A 143 1.13 9.67 -13.41
C ARG A 143 2.06 9.21 -12.27
N PRO A 144 2.16 7.89 -12.00
CA PRO A 144 2.97 7.41 -10.90
C PRO A 144 4.45 7.75 -11.11
N ALA A 145 5.06 8.31 -10.08
CA ALA A 145 6.50 8.49 -10.00
C ALA A 145 7.21 7.14 -9.84
N LYS A 146 8.46 7.07 -10.31
CA LYS A 146 9.33 5.89 -10.10
C LYS A 146 10.47 6.25 -9.16
N LEU A 147 10.64 5.48 -8.10
CA LEU A 147 11.70 5.62 -7.11
C LEU A 147 12.72 4.51 -7.25
N SER A 148 13.97 4.79 -6.87
CA SER A 148 14.95 3.75 -6.57
C SER A 148 15.63 4.03 -5.25
N PHE A 149 16.03 2.98 -4.53
CA PHE A 149 16.85 3.13 -3.34
C PHE A 149 18.22 3.71 -3.69
N SER A 150 18.69 4.66 -2.88
CA SER A 150 20.02 5.26 -3.00
C SER A 150 20.89 5.05 -1.77
N SER A 151 20.32 5.06 -0.57
CA SER A 151 21.02 4.63 0.64
C SER A 151 20.05 4.23 1.75
N LEU A 152 20.56 3.45 2.70
CA LEU A 152 19.79 2.97 3.84
C LEU A 152 20.68 2.94 5.10
N LYS A 153 20.21 3.60 6.15
CA LYS A 153 20.84 3.66 7.47
C LYS A 153 19.87 3.14 8.53
N LEU A 154 20.32 2.15 9.31
CA LEU A 154 19.51 1.66 10.43
C LEU A 154 19.65 2.58 11.63
N GLY A 155 18.53 3.01 12.19
CA GLY A 155 18.50 3.85 13.39
C GLY A 155 18.70 3.07 14.69
N SER A 156 18.61 3.78 15.80
CA SER A 156 18.49 3.21 17.15
C SER A 156 17.52 4.03 18.00
N ALA A 157 17.36 3.66 19.27
CA ALA A 157 16.58 4.44 20.23
C ALA A 157 17.07 5.89 20.42
N SER A 158 18.27 6.24 19.95
CA SER A 158 18.89 7.55 20.14
C SER A 158 19.47 8.18 18.87
N LYS A 159 19.32 7.55 17.69
CA LYS A 159 19.93 8.05 16.44
C LYS A 159 19.10 7.75 15.19
N GLU A 160 18.82 8.82 14.42
CA GLU A 160 18.32 8.88 13.03
C GLU A 160 18.59 7.62 12.19
N GLY A 161 17.58 6.80 11.88
CA GLY A 161 17.62 5.87 10.75
C GLY A 161 16.83 6.44 9.58
N PHE A 162 17.27 6.19 8.34
CA PHE A 162 16.59 6.70 7.15
C PHE A 162 16.76 5.78 5.95
N ILE A 163 15.91 5.98 4.96
CA ILE A 163 16.06 5.48 3.61
C ILE A 163 16.04 6.67 2.65
N ARG A 164 17.02 6.72 1.75
CA ARG A 164 17.05 7.70 0.66
C ARG A 164 16.59 7.07 -0.63
N PHE A 165 15.83 7.83 -1.39
CA PHE A 165 15.41 7.49 -2.74
C PHE A 165 15.88 8.53 -3.73
N SER A 166 16.09 8.09 -4.96
CA SER A 166 16.22 8.95 -6.14
C SER A 166 14.97 8.80 -6.99
N VAL A 167 14.37 9.93 -7.37
CA VAL A 167 13.23 9.93 -8.30
C VAL A 167 13.76 9.70 -9.71
N LYS A 168 13.41 8.57 -10.33
CA LYS A 168 13.79 8.18 -11.71
C LYS A 168 12.82 8.70 -12.76
N LYS A 169 11.55 8.80 -12.41
CA LYS A 169 10.49 9.31 -13.28
C LYS A 169 9.65 10.31 -12.48
N SER A 170 9.49 11.52 -13.02
CA SER A 170 8.58 12.53 -12.46
C SER A 170 7.15 12.01 -12.40
N GLY A 171 6.38 12.49 -11.42
CA GLY A 171 5.00 12.08 -11.23
C GLY A 171 4.54 12.30 -9.79
N ASN A 172 3.42 11.68 -9.45
CA ASN A 172 2.86 11.70 -8.11
C ASN A 172 3.25 10.44 -7.33
N LEU A 173 3.51 10.57 -6.02
CA LEU A 173 3.85 9.46 -5.12
C LEU A 173 2.63 8.69 -4.61
N PHE A 174 1.40 9.17 -4.83
CA PHE A 174 0.19 8.50 -4.34
C PHE A 174 0.11 7.05 -4.81
N GLY A 175 -0.07 6.12 -3.89
CA GLY A 175 -0.10 4.68 -4.20
C GLY A 175 1.26 4.03 -4.36
N VAL A 176 2.37 4.78 -4.24
CA VAL A 176 3.70 4.20 -4.02
C VAL A 176 3.80 3.81 -2.56
N SER A 177 4.24 2.59 -2.28
CA SER A 177 4.45 2.11 -0.93
C SER A 177 5.84 1.51 -0.71
N LEU A 178 6.30 1.62 0.52
CA LEU A 178 7.57 1.10 1.00
C LEU A 178 7.29 -0.06 1.94
N VAL A 179 7.71 -1.26 1.55
CA VAL A 179 7.51 -2.50 2.30
C VAL A 179 8.80 -2.85 3.03
N ASN A 180 8.71 -3.05 4.33
CA ASN A 180 9.77 -3.49 5.22
C ASN A 180 9.39 -4.86 5.79
N ALA A 181 9.80 -5.92 5.10
CA ALA A 181 9.37 -7.29 5.38
C ALA A 181 9.74 -7.77 6.80
N GLY A 182 10.79 -7.18 7.39
CA GLY A 182 11.23 -7.48 8.75
C GLY A 182 10.37 -6.86 9.87
N SER A 183 9.48 -5.91 9.55
CA SER A 183 8.58 -5.25 10.49
C SER A 183 7.27 -6.03 10.62
N SER A 184 6.92 -6.45 11.84
CA SER A 184 5.69 -7.21 12.12
C SER A 184 4.52 -6.36 12.63
N LYS A 185 4.68 -5.03 12.73
CA LYS A 185 3.65 -4.12 13.27
C LYS A 185 3.08 -3.18 12.21
N GLU A 186 3.96 -2.59 11.42
CA GLU A 186 3.63 -1.77 10.24
C GLU A 186 4.67 -2.12 9.18
N PRO A 187 4.37 -3.06 8.27
CA PRO A 187 5.29 -3.45 7.21
C PRO A 187 5.38 -2.36 6.14
N ASP A 188 4.31 -1.58 5.95
CA ASP A 188 4.14 -0.77 4.74
C ASP A 188 3.90 0.71 5.08
N TYR A 189 4.67 1.62 4.47
CA TYR A 189 4.35 3.04 4.43
C TYR A 189 3.82 3.40 3.03
N VAL A 190 2.67 4.04 2.95
CA VAL A 190 2.12 4.53 1.67
C VAL A 190 2.36 6.02 1.60
N PHE A 191 3.01 6.48 0.53
CA PHE A 191 3.24 7.91 0.32
C PHE A 191 1.91 8.64 0.10
N PRO A 192 1.76 9.87 0.64
CA PRO A 192 0.64 10.72 0.34
C PRO A 192 0.70 11.19 -1.12
N ALA A 193 -0.39 11.82 -1.58
CA ALA A 193 -0.34 12.53 -2.86
C ALA A 193 0.68 13.67 -2.79
N PHE A 194 1.72 13.56 -3.61
CA PHE A 194 2.82 14.50 -3.62
C PHE A 194 3.53 14.45 -4.96
N GLU A 195 3.69 15.61 -5.61
CA GLU A 195 4.35 15.74 -6.90
C GLU A 195 5.87 15.79 -6.75
N VAL A 196 6.58 15.04 -7.57
CA VAL A 196 8.04 15.01 -7.62
C VAL A 196 8.55 15.05 -9.05
N GLU A 197 9.75 15.59 -9.21
CA GLU A 197 10.47 15.62 -10.48
C GLU A 197 11.63 14.62 -10.48
N ALA A 198 11.95 14.08 -11.66
CA ALA A 198 13.11 13.24 -11.86
C ALA A 198 14.40 13.96 -11.38
N GLY A 199 15.24 13.25 -10.64
CA GLY A 199 16.42 13.81 -9.99
C GLY A 199 16.17 14.37 -8.59
N ASN A 200 14.92 14.56 -8.16
CA ASN A 200 14.64 14.87 -6.76
C ASN A 200 15.13 13.75 -5.82
N ILE A 201 15.50 14.15 -4.61
CA ILE A 201 15.87 13.23 -3.53
C ILE A 201 14.69 13.19 -2.55
N ILE A 202 14.33 11.98 -2.13
CA ILE A 202 13.37 11.77 -1.05
C ILE A 202 14.10 11.10 0.10
N VAL A 203 13.87 11.58 1.31
CA VAL A 203 14.35 10.94 2.55
C VAL A 203 13.14 10.48 3.33
N PHE A 204 13.12 9.21 3.69
CA PHE A 204 12.10 8.64 4.55
C PHE A 204 12.71 8.22 5.88
N TYR A 205 12.08 8.65 6.97
CA TYR A 205 12.45 8.31 8.34
C TYR A 205 11.43 7.34 8.93
N TRP A 206 11.90 6.21 9.44
CA TRP A 206 11.02 5.14 9.98
C TRP A 206 10.36 5.48 11.32
N TYR A 207 10.70 6.62 11.93
CA TYR A 207 10.17 6.98 13.24
C TYR A 207 10.19 8.50 13.41
N LEU A 208 9.31 9.00 14.26
CA LEU A 208 9.17 10.41 14.56
C LEU A 208 10.47 11.03 15.14
N PRO A 209 10.73 12.32 14.92
CA PRO A 209 11.88 13.02 15.48
C PRO A 209 12.10 12.72 16.96
N LEU A 210 13.37 12.49 17.35
CA LEU A 210 13.72 12.11 18.72
C LEU A 210 13.44 13.22 19.76
N ASP A 211 13.33 14.46 19.30
CA ASP A 211 12.98 15.62 20.11
C ASP A 211 11.48 15.70 20.42
N GLY A 212 10.66 14.81 19.86
CA GLY A 212 9.21 14.78 20.05
C GLY A 212 8.46 15.78 19.17
N SER A 213 9.13 16.46 18.24
CA SER A 213 8.46 17.30 17.26
C SER A 213 7.60 16.47 16.30
N MET A 214 6.51 17.06 15.82
CA MET A 214 5.66 16.46 14.80
C MET A 214 6.10 17.03 13.44
N PRO A 215 6.77 16.22 12.59
CA PRO A 215 7.25 16.69 11.31
C PRO A 215 6.08 16.83 10.34
N GLU A 216 6.21 17.76 9.41
CA GLU A 216 5.33 17.89 8.26
C GLU A 216 5.99 17.19 7.06
N ASP A 217 5.26 16.28 6.43
CA ASP A 217 5.72 15.50 5.29
C ASP A 217 5.82 16.37 4.03
N GLY A 218 6.78 16.09 3.17
CA GLY A 218 6.93 16.77 1.88
C GLY A 218 7.58 18.15 1.95
N ILE A 219 8.18 18.53 3.08
CA ILE A 219 8.99 19.76 3.17
C ILE A 219 10.33 19.56 2.46
N LEU A 220 10.68 20.51 1.59
CA LEU A 220 12.01 20.59 0.97
C LEU A 220 13.03 21.13 1.98
N VAL A 221 13.98 20.28 2.38
CA VAL A 221 15.04 20.63 3.34
C VAL A 221 16.42 20.57 2.69
N SER A 222 17.35 21.39 3.18
CA SER A 222 18.77 21.35 2.81
C SER A 222 19.57 20.46 3.77
N ALA A 223 20.83 20.19 3.42
CA ALA A 223 21.74 19.40 4.25
C ALA A 223 21.97 19.95 5.67
N ASP A 224 21.82 21.26 5.89
CA ASP A 224 21.94 21.86 7.22
C ASP A 224 20.82 21.42 8.17
N ALA A 225 19.66 21.04 7.63
CA ALA A 225 18.48 20.62 8.37
C ALA A 225 18.20 19.10 8.25
N CYS A 226 19.02 18.37 7.50
CA CYS A 226 18.80 16.96 7.20
C CYS A 226 20.11 16.18 7.18
N ASN A 227 20.35 15.41 8.24
CA ASN A 227 21.56 14.60 8.43
C ASN A 227 21.71 13.43 7.44
N ALA A 228 20.74 13.24 6.55
CA ALA A 228 20.79 12.25 5.49
C ALA A 228 21.44 12.78 4.21
N LEU A 229 21.63 14.10 4.08
CA LEU A 229 22.07 14.77 2.87
C LEU A 229 23.56 15.13 2.89
N GLU A 230 24.16 15.11 1.71
CA GLU A 230 25.50 15.62 1.46
C GLU A 230 25.46 17.15 1.27
N PRO A 231 26.57 17.88 1.48
CA PRO A 231 26.62 19.32 1.27
C PRO A 231 26.13 19.73 -0.13
N GLY A 232 25.18 20.68 -0.18
CA GLY A 232 24.58 21.18 -1.41
C GLY A 232 23.35 20.39 -1.91
N GLU A 233 23.03 19.24 -1.31
CA GLU A 233 21.81 18.49 -1.63
C GLU A 233 20.57 19.11 -0.96
N LYS A 234 19.41 18.85 -1.58
CA LYS A 234 18.08 19.11 -1.02
C LYS A 234 17.20 17.89 -1.20
N ALA A 235 16.28 17.66 -0.26
CA ALA A 235 15.35 16.55 -0.35
C ALA A 235 13.99 16.86 0.26
N PHE A 236 12.98 16.12 -0.19
CA PHE A 236 11.69 16.06 0.48
C PHE A 236 11.73 15.00 1.56
N CYS A 237 11.41 15.38 2.79
CA CYS A 237 11.41 14.45 3.93
C CYS A 237 10.01 13.92 4.23
N PHE A 238 9.93 12.63 4.56
CA PHE A 238 8.71 11.93 4.97
C PHE A 238 8.98 11.09 6.22
N TRP A 239 7.97 10.92 7.05
CA TRP A 239 8.12 10.29 8.36
C TRP A 239 7.05 9.24 8.61
N ALA A 240 7.45 8.04 9.03
CA ALA A 240 6.53 7.08 9.64
C ALA A 240 6.07 7.56 11.02
N LYS A 241 4.84 7.20 11.38
CA LYS A 241 4.20 7.59 12.64
C LYS A 241 4.56 6.68 13.81
N LEU A 242 5.70 6.00 13.74
CA LEU A 242 6.19 5.10 14.78
C LEU A 242 6.99 5.86 15.84
N GLN A 243 6.66 5.66 17.11
CA GLN A 243 7.44 6.21 18.24
C GLN A 243 8.65 5.35 18.61
N LYS A 244 8.59 4.03 18.34
CA LYS A 244 9.69 3.09 18.63
C LYS A 244 9.74 2.01 17.54
N PHE A 245 10.90 1.85 16.92
CA PHE A 245 11.16 0.84 15.92
C PHE A 245 12.47 0.10 16.25
N GLN A 246 12.46 -1.23 16.13
CA GLN A 246 13.69 -2.02 16.21
C GLN A 246 14.05 -2.49 14.79
N PRO A 247 14.97 -1.79 14.09
CA PRO A 247 15.34 -2.18 12.75
C PRO A 247 15.93 -3.59 12.73
N LYS A 248 15.46 -4.39 11.78
CA LYS A 248 16.09 -5.67 11.47
C LYS A 248 17.40 -5.43 10.73
N ARG A 249 18.45 -6.15 11.15
CA ARG A 249 19.80 -6.06 10.57
C ARG A 249 20.00 -6.98 9.37
N THR A 250 19.07 -7.90 9.17
CA THR A 250 18.91 -8.76 8.01
C THR A 250 17.48 -8.60 7.55
N ASN A 251 17.29 -8.17 6.30
CA ASN A 251 15.98 -7.72 5.82
C ASN A 251 15.90 -7.60 4.30
N ALA A 252 14.67 -7.54 3.81
CA ALA A 252 14.27 -7.19 2.46
C ALA A 252 13.38 -5.95 2.54
N VAL A 253 13.74 -4.90 1.79
CA VAL A 253 12.94 -3.67 1.70
C VAL A 253 12.59 -3.42 0.24
N LEU A 254 11.31 -3.23 -0.04
CA LEU A 254 10.77 -3.16 -1.40
C LEU A 254 10.01 -1.86 -1.63
N ILE A 255 9.96 -1.41 -2.88
CA ILE A 255 9.07 -0.33 -3.32
C ILE A 255 7.98 -0.93 -4.20
N ARG A 256 6.71 -0.69 -3.90
CA ARG A 256 5.53 -1.19 -4.63
C ARG A 256 4.69 -0.04 -5.18
N THR A 257 3.89 -0.34 -6.20
CA THR A 257 2.87 0.58 -6.74
C THR A 257 1.49 -0.10 -6.65
N SER A 258 0.48 0.61 -6.16
CA SER A 258 -0.87 0.06 -5.94
C SER A 258 -1.72 -0.11 -7.21
N GLN A 259 -1.43 0.64 -8.28
CA GLN A 259 -2.20 0.59 -9.52
C GLN A 259 -1.46 -0.28 -10.56
N ASN A 260 -1.93 -1.53 -10.68
CA ASN A 260 -1.68 -2.51 -11.74
C ASN A 260 -0.29 -3.13 -11.97
N GLU A 261 0.87 -2.61 -11.56
CA GLU A 261 2.14 -3.24 -12.00
C GLU A 261 3.30 -3.11 -10.99
N GLY A 262 3.37 -4.09 -10.07
CA GLY A 262 4.63 -4.67 -9.62
C GLY A 262 5.53 -3.84 -8.70
N LEU A 263 6.70 -4.43 -8.46
CA LEU A 263 7.79 -3.85 -7.69
C LEU A 263 8.55 -2.79 -8.53
N GLN A 264 8.97 -1.69 -7.91
CA GLN A 264 9.80 -0.66 -8.56
C GLN A 264 11.30 -0.89 -8.35
N ASP A 265 11.69 -1.23 -7.12
CA ASP A 265 13.07 -1.49 -6.73
C ASP A 265 13.08 -2.31 -5.42
N ALA A 266 14.22 -2.94 -5.13
CA ALA A 266 14.44 -3.75 -3.94
C ALA A 266 15.85 -3.52 -3.39
N VAL A 267 15.98 -3.66 -2.06
CA VAL A 267 17.27 -3.79 -1.39
C VAL A 267 17.23 -4.93 -0.40
N LEU A 268 18.09 -5.92 -0.62
CA LEU A 268 18.28 -7.05 0.28
C LEU A 268 19.60 -6.90 1.00
N PHE A 269 19.59 -6.99 2.33
CA PHE A 269 20.81 -6.89 3.13
C PHE A 269 20.79 -7.88 4.29
N ARG A 270 21.98 -8.33 4.66
CA ARG A 270 22.17 -9.23 5.80
C ARG A 270 23.26 -8.75 6.74
N ASN A 271 23.09 -9.05 8.02
CA ASN A 271 24.17 -8.94 8.98
C ASN A 271 25.25 -9.99 8.66
N PRO A 272 26.54 -9.67 8.77
CA PRO A 272 27.61 -10.63 8.48
C PRO A 272 27.58 -11.91 9.31
N LYS A 273 26.88 -11.91 10.45
CA LYS A 273 26.74 -13.05 11.35
C LYS A 273 25.50 -13.90 11.06
N ASP A 274 24.61 -13.44 10.21
CA ASP A 274 23.35 -14.12 9.93
C ASP A 274 23.53 -15.00 8.69
N GLU A 275 23.15 -16.27 8.84
CA GLU A 275 23.19 -17.31 7.80
C GLU A 275 21.79 -17.62 7.24
N GLU A 276 20.73 -17.12 7.87
CA GLU A 276 19.33 -17.27 7.46
C GLU A 276 18.59 -15.94 7.55
N TRP A 277 17.51 -15.79 6.78
CA TRP A 277 16.67 -14.58 6.80
C TRP A 277 16.01 -14.34 8.15
N GLY A 278 15.87 -15.39 8.98
CA GLY A 278 15.31 -15.34 10.32
C GLY A 278 13.79 -15.16 10.38
N ARG A 279 13.13 -14.82 9.27
CA ARG A 279 11.66 -14.72 9.13
C ARG A 279 11.20 -15.11 7.72
N PRO A 280 10.12 -15.90 7.57
CA PRO A 280 9.58 -16.29 6.28
C PRO A 280 9.11 -15.11 5.41
N GLU A 281 8.65 -14.01 6.02
CA GLU A 281 8.19 -12.83 5.29
C GLU A 281 9.35 -12.12 4.58
N ILE A 282 10.54 -12.13 5.20
CA ILE A 282 11.75 -11.54 4.62
C ILE A 282 12.21 -12.38 3.44
N GLU A 283 12.25 -13.70 3.61
CA GLU A 283 12.59 -14.64 2.54
C GLU A 283 11.62 -14.51 1.36
N ARG A 284 10.31 -14.45 1.63
CA ARG A 284 9.30 -14.27 0.57
C ARG A 284 9.50 -12.97 -0.21
N ALA A 285 9.78 -11.86 0.49
CA ALA A 285 10.06 -10.58 -0.15
C ALA A 285 11.36 -10.60 -0.97
N ALA A 286 12.39 -11.33 -0.52
CA ALA A 286 13.62 -11.54 -1.26
C ALA A 286 13.39 -12.34 -2.56
N VAL A 287 12.61 -13.43 -2.47
CA VAL A 287 12.22 -14.25 -3.63
C VAL A 287 11.37 -13.43 -4.61
N GLU A 288 10.39 -12.68 -4.12
CA GLU A 288 9.54 -11.80 -4.94
C GLU A 288 10.37 -10.76 -5.72
N ALA A 289 11.38 -10.16 -5.07
CA ALA A 289 12.28 -9.22 -5.72
C ALA A 289 13.11 -9.88 -6.84
N ALA A 290 13.57 -11.11 -6.63
CA ALA A 290 14.32 -11.86 -7.63
C ALA A 290 13.43 -12.31 -8.80
N GLU A 291 12.23 -12.80 -8.54
CA GLU A 291 11.23 -13.17 -9.55
C GLU A 291 10.82 -11.97 -10.42
N ALA A 292 10.76 -10.78 -9.82
CA ALA A 292 10.54 -9.53 -10.54
C ALA A 292 11.77 -9.02 -11.31
N GLY A 293 12.92 -9.70 -11.23
CA GLY A 293 14.17 -9.29 -11.88
C GLY A 293 14.84 -8.07 -11.23
N LEU A 294 14.38 -7.67 -10.04
CA LEU A 294 14.89 -6.51 -9.29
C LEU A 294 15.94 -6.88 -8.24
N TRP A 295 16.26 -8.18 -8.14
CA TRP A 295 17.42 -8.70 -7.44
C TRP A 295 18.04 -9.89 -8.19
N GLN A 296 19.36 -10.01 -8.15
CA GLN A 296 20.14 -10.99 -8.90
C GLN A 296 21.24 -11.59 -8.01
N PRO A 297 21.61 -12.86 -8.25
CA PRO A 297 21.01 -13.79 -9.22
C PRO A 297 19.66 -14.39 -8.76
N ASP A 298 19.40 -14.38 -7.45
CA ASP A 298 18.20 -14.96 -6.84
C ASP A 298 17.93 -14.30 -5.47
N GLY A 299 16.89 -14.74 -4.77
CA GLY A 299 16.52 -14.27 -3.42
C GLY A 299 17.28 -14.92 -2.26
N ASP A 300 18.37 -15.65 -2.52
CA ASP A 300 19.16 -16.29 -1.47
C ASP A 300 19.87 -15.24 -0.60
N ILE A 301 19.90 -15.49 0.71
CA ILE A 301 20.56 -14.61 1.68
C ILE A 301 22.04 -14.37 1.35
N LEU A 302 22.74 -15.36 0.80
CA LEU A 302 24.14 -15.23 0.42
C LEU A 302 24.36 -14.19 -0.68
N ASN A 303 23.33 -13.91 -1.48
CA ASN A 303 23.33 -12.91 -2.55
C ASN A 303 22.85 -11.52 -2.08
N ALA A 304 22.51 -11.37 -0.80
CA ALA A 304 22.18 -10.09 -0.18
C ALA A 304 23.43 -9.24 0.08
N VAL A 305 23.25 -7.93 0.26
CA VAL A 305 24.33 -7.03 0.69
C VAL A 305 24.78 -7.42 2.10
N GLN A 306 25.95 -8.06 2.21
CA GLN A 306 26.54 -8.41 3.50
C GLN A 306 27.14 -7.15 4.15
N ALA A 307 26.43 -6.56 5.10
CA ALA A 307 26.82 -5.30 5.73
C ALA A 307 26.41 -5.22 7.19
N ASN A 308 27.34 -4.79 8.06
CA ASN A 308 27.00 -4.43 9.43
C ASN A 308 26.50 -2.98 9.48
N ILE A 309 25.25 -2.78 9.06
CA ILE A 309 24.59 -1.47 9.05
C ILE A 309 24.27 -1.06 10.50
N THR A 310 24.67 0.15 10.89
CA THR A 310 24.53 0.67 12.25
C THR A 310 24.03 2.12 12.21
N PRO A 311 23.69 2.75 13.34
CA PRO A 311 23.34 4.17 13.35
C PRO A 311 24.45 5.13 12.92
N THR A 312 25.66 4.62 12.64
CA THR A 312 26.82 5.39 12.16
C THR A 312 27.37 4.84 10.84
N LYS A 313 26.66 3.91 10.21
CA LYS A 313 27.07 3.31 8.93
C LYS A 313 25.83 3.01 8.10
N MET A 314 25.88 3.34 6.83
CA MET A 314 24.81 3.08 5.87
C MET A 314 25.33 2.29 4.69
N ILE A 315 24.45 1.55 4.03
CA ILE A 315 24.73 1.09 2.67
C ILE A 315 24.31 2.20 1.71
N LYS A 316 25.15 2.49 0.72
CA LYS A 316 24.92 3.47 -0.34
C LYS A 316 25.09 2.78 -1.68
N ARG A 317 24.15 2.99 -2.59
CA ARG A 317 24.26 2.48 -3.95
C ARG A 317 25.36 3.26 -4.68
N ILE A 318 26.27 2.56 -5.35
CA ILE A 318 27.45 3.14 -6.01
C ILE A 318 27.05 4.02 -7.18
N SER A 319 26.07 3.58 -7.98
CA SER A 319 25.53 4.33 -9.11
C SER A 319 24.01 4.41 -9.04
N GLN A 320 23.49 5.57 -9.41
CA GLN A 320 22.05 5.82 -9.59
C GLN A 320 21.65 5.79 -11.07
N VAL A 321 22.60 5.60 -11.98
CA VAL A 321 22.38 5.57 -13.43
C VAL A 321 22.44 4.14 -13.94
N THR A 322 23.40 3.36 -13.46
CA THR A 322 23.58 1.95 -13.81
C THR A 322 23.27 1.11 -12.58
N ILE A 323 22.19 0.34 -12.64
CA ILE A 323 21.73 -0.51 -11.55
C ILE A 323 21.75 -1.95 -12.08
N ASN A 324 22.58 -2.80 -11.49
CA ASN A 324 22.71 -4.22 -11.85
C ASN A 324 21.80 -5.12 -11.01
N HIS A 325 21.08 -4.55 -10.04
CA HIS A 325 20.14 -5.24 -9.18
C HIS A 325 20.79 -6.36 -8.36
N ASN A 326 21.97 -6.13 -7.79
CA ASN A 326 22.65 -7.12 -6.95
C ASN A 326 23.44 -6.47 -5.81
N ALA A 327 24.04 -7.31 -4.95
CA ALA A 327 24.83 -6.83 -3.82
C ALA A 327 26.03 -5.93 -4.20
N ALA A 328 26.62 -6.11 -5.38
CA ALA A 328 27.78 -5.33 -5.82
C ALA A 328 27.44 -3.88 -6.19
N ASP A 329 26.16 -3.55 -6.36
CA ASP A 329 25.70 -2.17 -6.52
C ASP A 329 25.86 -1.34 -5.24
N TRP A 330 26.19 -1.96 -4.11
CA TRP A 330 26.13 -1.34 -2.78
C TRP A 330 27.49 -1.34 -2.09
N VAL A 331 27.78 -0.23 -1.40
CA VAL A 331 28.97 -0.10 -0.56
C VAL A 331 28.57 0.36 0.84
N LEU A 332 29.26 -0.18 1.86
CA LEU A 332 29.12 0.29 3.24
C LEU A 332 29.94 1.57 3.43
N THR A 333 29.26 2.66 3.79
CA THR A 333 29.87 3.95 4.12
C THR A 333 29.54 4.35 5.57
N LYS A 334 30.28 5.33 6.09
CA LYS A 334 29.94 6.02 7.34
C LYS A 334 28.77 6.99 7.12
#